data_AF-A0A6N7GI81-F1
#
_entry.id   AF-A0A6N7GI81-F1
#
_cell.length_a   1.000
_cell.length_b   1.000
_cell.length_c   1.000
_cell.angle_alpha   90.00
_cell.angle_beta   90.00
_cell.angle_gamma   90.00
#
_symmetry.space_group_name_H-M   'P 1'
#
loop_
_entity.id
_entity.type
_entity.pdbx_description
1 polymer ?
#
loop_
_entity_poly.entity_id
_entity_poly.type
_entity_poly.pdbx_seq_one_letter_code
_entity_poly.pdbx_strand_id
1 'polypeptide(L)'
;MTERQVVDMWFDPMCPWAWLTSRWLLAVEQVRPVDVRFHVMSLSVLNQGRDLPPDYAEMMAKGWGPVRVCIAAAQRYGDQVLRDLYDAMGTRIHLGKEEIGQALCADALTDLGLDGSLAEAAGSTAYDEALRASHDAGMEPVGLDVGTPTIHATGPDGAPVAFFGPVVTPAPKGEAAGRLWDGVLLVAGTPGFFELKRTRDQSPVFD
;
A
#
# COMPACT_ATOMS: atom_id res chain seq x y z
N MET A 1 6.35 -20.36 21.34
CA MET A 1 6.25 -19.14 20.50
C MET A 1 5.13 -19.42 19.52
N THR A 2 4.08 -18.59 19.50
CA THR A 2 3.03 -18.72 18.49
C THR A 2 3.64 -18.40 17.14
N GLU A 3 3.43 -19.26 16.14
CA GLU A 3 3.88 -19.04 14.78
C GLU A 3 3.22 -17.75 14.24
N ARG A 4 4.03 -16.84 13.71
CA ARG A 4 3.54 -15.56 13.16
C ARG A 4 3.26 -15.74 11.67
N GLN A 5 2.12 -15.25 11.23
CA GLN A 5 1.71 -15.29 9.83
C GLN A 5 2.24 -14.06 9.11
N VAL A 6 2.72 -14.24 7.89
CA VAL A 6 3.14 -13.13 7.04
C VAL A 6 1.95 -12.63 6.21
N VAL A 7 1.79 -11.32 6.17
CA VAL A 7 0.73 -10.62 5.41
C VAL A 7 1.40 -9.62 4.49
N ASP A 8 1.15 -9.74 3.20
CA ASP A 8 1.71 -8.90 2.17
C ASP A 8 0.71 -7.81 1.79
N MET A 9 1.14 -6.55 1.83
CA MET A 9 0.33 -5.39 1.46
C MET A 9 1.01 -4.61 0.35
N TRP A 10 0.27 -4.31 -0.71
CA TRP A 10 0.73 -3.42 -1.76
C TRP A 10 0.28 -1.98 -1.52
N PHE A 11 1.21 -1.05 -1.66
CA PHE A 11 0.98 0.37 -1.40
C PHE A 11 1.50 1.27 -2.53
N ASP A 12 0.86 2.42 -2.67
CA ASP A 12 1.40 3.59 -3.36
C ASP A 12 1.42 4.73 -2.32
N PRO A 13 2.55 5.43 -2.10
CA PRO A 13 2.65 6.54 -1.15
C PRO A 13 1.59 7.63 -1.32
N MET A 14 1.06 7.83 -2.53
CA MET A 14 0.04 8.85 -2.77
C MET A 14 -1.37 8.40 -2.38
N CYS A 15 -1.59 7.10 -2.17
CA CYS A 15 -2.93 6.55 -2.00
C CYS A 15 -3.42 6.68 -0.54
N PRO A 16 -4.47 7.49 -0.28
CA PRO A 16 -4.98 7.66 1.07
C PRO A 16 -5.65 6.40 1.63
N TRP A 17 -6.18 5.52 0.77
CA TRP A 17 -6.81 4.28 1.19
C TRP A 17 -5.78 3.21 1.54
N ALA A 18 -4.69 3.11 0.77
CA ALA A 18 -3.56 2.28 1.15
C ALA A 18 -2.98 2.76 2.48
N TRP A 19 -2.88 4.08 2.69
CA TRP A 19 -2.38 4.63 3.95
C TRP A 19 -3.22 4.18 5.15
N LEU A 20 -4.53 4.40 5.13
CA LEU A 20 -5.41 4.01 6.23
C LEU A 20 -5.41 2.49 6.49
N THR A 21 -5.39 1.69 5.43
CA THR A 21 -5.33 0.24 5.57
C THR A 21 -3.97 -0.23 6.10
N SER A 22 -2.87 0.44 5.75
CA SER A 22 -1.56 0.18 6.35
C SER A 22 -1.56 0.46 7.84
N ARG A 23 -2.15 1.58 8.28
CA ARG A 23 -2.26 1.94 9.71
C ARG A 23 -3.07 0.90 10.47
N TRP A 24 -4.16 0.43 9.87
CA TRP A 24 -4.95 -0.67 10.42
C TRP A 24 -4.14 -1.96 10.53
N LEU A 25 -3.41 -2.38 9.48
CA LEU A 25 -2.57 -3.58 9.53
C LEU A 25 -1.47 -3.47 10.59
N LEU A 26 -0.82 -2.32 10.73
CA LEU A 26 0.15 -2.09 11.80
C LEU A 26 -0.48 -2.17 13.19
N ALA A 27 -1.75 -1.74 13.34
CA ALA A 27 -2.50 -1.95 14.59
C ALA A 27 -2.87 -3.43 14.82
N VAL A 28 -3.11 -4.20 13.74
CA VAL A 28 -3.32 -5.66 13.81
C VAL A 28 -2.07 -6.37 14.30
N GLU A 29 -0.87 -6.01 13.82
CA GLU A 29 0.41 -6.60 14.26
C GLU A 29 0.60 -6.53 15.79
N GLN A 30 0.01 -5.52 16.45
CA GLN A 30 0.11 -5.33 17.90
C GLN A 30 -0.80 -6.28 18.70
N VAL A 31 -1.85 -6.82 18.07
CA VAL A 31 -2.89 -7.62 18.76
C VAL A 31 -3.09 -9.02 18.15
N ARG A 32 -2.38 -9.35 17.07
CA ARG A 32 -2.39 -10.67 16.41
C ARG A 32 -0.96 -11.11 16.07
N PRO A 33 -0.68 -12.42 15.98
CA PRO A 33 0.62 -12.92 15.58
C PRO A 33 0.83 -12.78 14.06
N VAL A 34 0.93 -11.55 13.58
CA VAL A 34 1.05 -11.19 12.16
C VAL A 34 2.24 -10.28 11.93
N ASP A 35 3.05 -10.57 10.91
CA ASP A 35 4.10 -9.71 10.37
C ASP A 35 3.71 -9.19 8.99
N VAL A 36 3.64 -7.87 8.84
CA VAL A 36 3.24 -7.19 7.61
C VAL A 36 4.48 -6.88 6.78
N ARG A 37 4.49 -7.35 5.54
CA ARG A 37 5.46 -6.99 4.51
C ARG A 37 4.81 -6.05 3.51
N PHE A 38 5.59 -5.07 3.08
CA PHE A 38 5.14 -4.03 2.17
C PHE A 38 5.75 -4.21 0.80
N HIS A 39 4.92 -4.07 -0.23
CA HIS A 39 5.28 -4.14 -1.63
C HIS A 39 4.80 -2.89 -2.36
N VAL A 40 5.50 -2.49 -3.41
CA VAL A 40 5.12 -1.28 -4.15
C VAL A 40 4.08 -1.64 -5.21
N MET A 41 2.99 -0.88 -5.28
CA MET A 41 2.13 -0.80 -6.45
C MET A 41 2.06 0.65 -6.92
N SER A 42 1.38 0.90 -8.04
CA SER A 42 1.24 2.24 -8.60
C SER A 42 -0.18 2.52 -9.06
N LEU A 43 -0.76 3.60 -8.54
CA LEU A 43 -2.02 4.16 -9.05
C LEU A 43 -1.86 4.70 -10.47
N SER A 44 -0.68 5.21 -10.81
CA SER A 44 -0.37 5.67 -12.16
C SER A 44 -0.36 4.53 -13.18
N VAL A 45 0.16 3.36 -12.81
CA VAL A 45 0.04 2.13 -13.61
C VAL A 45 -1.42 1.71 -13.70
N LEU A 46 -2.14 1.67 -12.56
CA LEU A 46 -3.55 1.27 -12.50
C LEU A 46 -4.46 2.08 -13.45
N ASN A 47 -4.18 3.38 -13.55
CA ASN A 47 -4.98 4.32 -14.33
C ASN A 47 -4.43 4.58 -15.74
N GLN A 48 -3.36 3.90 -16.14
CA GLN A 48 -2.77 4.11 -17.45
C GLN A 48 -3.74 3.76 -18.58
N GLY A 49 -3.85 4.66 -19.57
CA GLY A 49 -4.73 4.47 -20.73
C GLY A 49 -6.22 4.72 -20.45
N ARG A 50 -6.59 5.09 -19.22
CA ARG A 50 -7.96 5.53 -18.90
C ARG A 50 -8.18 6.98 -19.32
N ASP A 51 -9.42 7.31 -19.68
CA ASP A 51 -9.84 8.70 -19.88
C ASP A 51 -10.11 9.33 -18.50
N LEU A 52 -9.26 10.29 -18.11
CA LEU A 52 -9.24 10.87 -16.78
C LEU A 52 -9.48 12.38 -16.85
N PRO A 53 -10.19 12.97 -15.87
CA PRO A 53 -10.25 14.42 -15.73
C PRO A 53 -8.84 15.03 -15.66
N PRO A 54 -8.60 16.23 -16.23
CA PRO A 54 -7.26 16.82 -16.33
C PRO A 54 -6.49 16.87 -15.01
N ASP A 55 -7.11 17.37 -13.94
CA ASP A 55 -6.48 17.46 -12.61
C ASP A 55 -6.07 16.09 -12.07
N TYR A 56 -6.86 15.04 -12.36
CA TYR A 56 -6.55 13.68 -11.95
C TYR A 56 -5.42 13.08 -12.80
N ALA A 57 -5.38 13.38 -14.09
CA ALA A 57 -4.29 12.97 -14.97
C ALA A 57 -2.95 13.60 -14.55
N GLU A 58 -2.94 14.89 -14.18
CA GLU A 58 -1.76 15.58 -13.63
C GLU A 58 -1.29 14.93 -12.32
N MET A 59 -2.25 14.59 -11.44
CA MET A 59 -1.94 13.88 -10.21
C MET A 59 -1.34 12.49 -10.48
N MET A 60 -1.88 11.73 -11.44
CA MET A 60 -1.32 10.44 -11.86
C MET A 60 0.08 10.58 -12.49
N ALA A 61 0.38 11.68 -13.18
CA ALA A 61 1.72 11.95 -13.69
C ALA A 61 2.73 12.16 -12.54
N LYS A 62 2.35 12.91 -11.50
CA LYS A 62 3.18 13.08 -10.28
C LYS A 62 3.35 11.78 -9.48
N GLY A 63 2.34 10.90 -9.53
CA GLY A 63 2.32 9.62 -8.79
C GLY A 63 3.46 8.66 -9.13
N TRP A 64 4.07 8.76 -10.31
CA TRP A 64 5.21 7.91 -10.70
C TRP A 64 6.44 8.11 -9.82
N GLY A 65 6.67 9.34 -9.35
CA GLY A 65 7.91 9.72 -8.67
C GLY A 65 8.18 8.89 -7.41
N PRO A 66 7.29 8.95 -6.39
CA PRO A 66 7.50 8.23 -5.13
C PRO A 66 7.65 6.72 -5.30
N VAL A 67 6.81 6.09 -6.13
CA VAL A 67 6.86 4.63 -6.32
C VAL A 67 8.13 4.17 -7.02
N ARG A 68 8.70 4.96 -7.94
CA ARG A 68 10.03 4.68 -8.54
C ARG A 68 11.14 4.77 -7.50
N VAL A 69 11.08 5.75 -6.61
CA VAL A 69 12.04 5.88 -5.50
C VAL A 69 11.94 4.68 -4.55
N CYS A 70 10.72 4.24 -4.23
CA CYS A 70 10.52 3.03 -3.41
C CYS A 70 11.13 1.78 -4.08
N ILE A 71 10.91 1.57 -5.39
CA ILE A 71 11.52 0.46 -6.14
C ILE A 71 13.04 0.56 -6.15
N ALA A 72 13.61 1.75 -6.38
CA ALA A 72 15.04 1.95 -6.36
C ALA A 72 15.66 1.66 -4.97
N ALA A 73 14.98 2.07 -3.90
CA ALA A 73 15.39 1.78 -2.54
C ALA A 73 15.32 0.28 -2.23
N ALA A 74 14.25 -0.40 -2.61
CA ALA A 74 14.10 -1.85 -2.45
C ALA A 74 15.17 -2.64 -3.22
N GLN A 75 15.48 -2.26 -4.46
CA GLN A 75 16.54 -2.92 -5.22
C GLN A 75 17.93 -2.73 -4.61
N ARG A 76 18.19 -1.58 -3.97
CA ARG A 76 19.50 -1.27 -3.38
C ARG A 76 19.68 -1.84 -1.98
N TYR A 77 18.63 -1.80 -1.16
CA TYR A 77 18.72 -2.12 0.27
C TYR A 77 17.90 -3.35 0.67
N GLY A 78 17.02 -3.86 -0.19
CA GLY A 78 16.06 -4.93 0.09
C GLY A 78 14.69 -4.42 0.53
N ASP A 79 13.65 -5.22 0.35
CA ASP A 79 12.24 -4.85 0.57
C ASP A 79 11.95 -4.40 2.01
N GLN A 80 12.77 -4.79 3.00
CA GLN A 80 12.57 -4.40 4.39
C GLN A 80 12.63 -2.88 4.61
N VAL A 81 13.24 -2.11 3.70
CA VAL A 81 13.24 -0.63 3.80
C VAL A 81 11.90 -0.01 3.43
N LEU A 82 11.03 -0.74 2.71
CA LEU A 82 9.77 -0.20 2.19
C LEU A 82 8.81 0.20 3.29
N ARG A 83 8.80 -0.52 4.42
CA ARG A 83 7.95 -0.20 5.57
C ARG A 83 8.21 1.21 6.09
N ASP A 84 9.46 1.50 6.43
CA ASP A 84 9.83 2.78 7.03
C ASP A 84 9.84 3.90 6.00
N LEU A 85 10.22 3.61 4.75
CA LEU A 85 10.16 4.58 3.66
C LEU A 85 8.73 4.98 3.33
N TYR A 86 7.81 4.01 3.28
CA TYR A 86 6.39 4.29 3.10
C TYR A 86 5.83 5.11 4.27
N ASP A 87 6.21 4.78 5.50
CA ASP A 87 5.79 5.53 6.68
C ASP A 87 6.21 7.01 6.61
N ALA A 88 7.47 7.26 6.27
CA ALA A 88 8.02 8.60 6.13
C ALA A 88 7.32 9.39 5.01
N MET A 89 7.19 8.81 3.81
CA MET A 89 6.51 9.47 2.68
C MET A 89 5.02 9.69 2.96
N GLY A 90 4.32 8.68 3.44
CA GLY A 90 2.88 8.74 3.73
C GLY A 90 2.56 9.73 4.84
N THR A 91 3.42 9.87 5.85
CA THR A 91 3.29 10.90 6.89
C THR A 91 3.34 12.30 6.28
N ARG A 92 4.33 12.58 5.43
CA ARG A 92 4.49 13.88 4.74
C ARG A 92 3.31 14.19 3.82
N ILE A 93 2.85 13.21 3.05
CA ILE A 93 1.76 13.37 2.08
C ILE A 93 0.40 13.50 2.78
N HIS A 94 0.06 12.56 3.66
CA HIS A 94 -1.30 12.44 4.20
C HIS A 94 -1.54 13.28 5.45
N LEU A 95 -0.55 13.42 6.32
CA LEU A 95 -0.64 14.22 7.54
C LEU A 95 -0.06 15.63 7.31
N GLY A 96 1.14 15.71 6.72
CA GLY A 96 1.83 16.98 6.44
C GLY A 96 1.25 17.79 5.27
N LYS A 97 0.49 17.14 4.38
CA LYS A 97 -0.03 17.74 3.13
C LYS A 97 1.08 18.37 2.27
N GLU A 98 2.29 17.81 2.35
CA GLU A 98 3.42 18.24 1.54
C GLU A 98 3.18 17.93 0.06
N GLU A 99 3.77 18.73 -0.82
CA GLU A 99 3.67 18.49 -2.26
C GLU A 99 4.45 17.23 -2.66
N ILE A 100 3.80 16.35 -3.42
CA ILE A 100 4.43 15.17 -3.98
C ILE A 100 5.45 15.59 -5.02
N GLY A 101 6.71 15.24 -4.78
CA GLY A 101 7.82 15.52 -5.69
C GLY A 101 9.14 14.94 -5.22
N GLN A 102 10.19 15.20 -5.99
CA GLN A 102 11.54 14.70 -5.72
C GLN A 102 12.09 15.18 -4.36
N ALA A 103 11.81 16.42 -3.96
CA ALA A 103 12.25 16.97 -2.67
C ALA A 103 11.67 16.18 -1.48
N LEU A 104 10.36 15.91 -1.48
CA LEU A 104 9.71 15.06 -0.46
C LEU A 104 10.35 13.68 -0.38
N CYS A 105 10.69 13.08 -1.53
CA CYS A 105 11.35 11.78 -1.58
C CYS A 105 12.77 11.83 -0.99
N ALA A 106 13.53 12.88 -1.31
CA ALA A 106 14.88 13.08 -0.78
C ALA A 106 14.87 13.28 0.74
N ASP A 107 13.93 14.06 1.25
CA ASP A 107 13.77 14.29 2.69
C ASP A 107 13.41 12.99 3.42
N ALA A 108 12.44 12.22 2.90
CA ALA A 108 12.05 10.92 3.47
C ALA A 108 13.20 9.90 3.48
N LEU A 109 14.02 9.86 2.42
CA LEU A 109 15.22 9.02 2.39
C LEU A 109 16.25 9.45 3.44
N THR A 110 16.46 10.77 3.58
CA THR A 110 17.44 11.36 4.50
C THR A 110 17.06 11.10 5.96
N ASP A 111 15.77 11.22 6.31
CA ASP A 111 15.26 10.92 7.66
C ASP A 111 15.59 9.49 8.11
N LEU A 112 15.67 8.56 7.15
CA LEU A 112 15.96 7.14 7.39
C LEU A 112 17.46 6.82 7.25
N GLY A 113 18.31 7.81 7.02
CA GLY A 113 19.74 7.61 6.78
C GLY A 113 20.05 6.84 5.49
N LEU A 114 19.12 6.79 4.54
CA LEU A 114 19.30 6.19 3.22
C LEU A 114 19.99 7.18 2.27
N ASP A 115 20.52 6.67 1.17
CA ASP A 115 21.14 7.50 0.13
C ASP A 115 20.11 8.41 -0.55
N GLY A 116 20.14 9.71 -0.22
CA GLY A 116 19.24 10.72 -0.78
C GLY A 116 19.31 10.87 -2.31
N SER A 117 20.40 10.44 -2.96
CA SER A 117 20.49 10.44 -4.43
C SER A 117 19.47 9.50 -5.09
N LEU A 118 18.92 8.53 -4.36
CA LEU A 118 17.84 7.68 -4.86
C LEU A 118 16.58 8.49 -5.23
N ALA A 119 16.42 9.72 -4.72
CA ALA A 119 15.33 10.60 -5.12
C ALA A 119 15.34 10.91 -6.63
N GLU A 120 16.50 10.87 -7.29
CA GLU A 120 16.62 11.05 -8.75
C GLU A 120 15.83 9.99 -9.54
N ALA A 121 15.56 8.81 -8.94
CA ALA A 121 14.73 7.78 -9.53
C ALA A 121 13.32 8.29 -9.87
N ALA A 122 12.81 9.30 -9.17
CA ALA A 122 11.50 9.88 -9.44
C ALA A 122 11.34 10.37 -10.89
N GLY A 123 12.42 10.91 -11.47
CA GLY A 123 12.46 11.42 -12.84
C GLY A 123 12.88 10.40 -13.90
N SER A 124 13.16 9.15 -13.52
CA SER A 124 13.71 8.13 -14.41
C SER A 124 12.72 7.01 -14.70
N THR A 125 12.71 6.48 -15.92
CA THR A 125 11.92 5.30 -16.30
C THR A 125 12.66 3.98 -16.06
N ALA A 126 13.90 4.02 -15.57
CA ALA A 126 14.75 2.84 -15.40
C ALA A 126 14.15 1.77 -14.45
N TYR A 127 13.21 2.17 -13.59
CA TYR A 127 12.56 1.30 -12.59
C TYR A 127 11.14 0.88 -12.99
N ASP A 128 10.63 1.31 -14.15
CA ASP A 128 9.22 1.12 -14.54
C ASP A 128 8.88 -0.37 -14.76
N GLU A 129 9.80 -1.16 -15.29
CA GLU A 129 9.58 -2.60 -15.50
C GLU A 129 9.43 -3.33 -14.17
N ALA A 130 10.33 -3.09 -13.22
CA ALA A 130 10.25 -3.67 -11.88
C ALA A 130 9.01 -3.18 -11.11
N LEU A 131 8.64 -1.91 -11.26
CA LEU A 131 7.42 -1.35 -10.69
C LEU A 131 6.17 -2.06 -11.23
N ARG A 132 6.10 -2.31 -12.54
CA ARG A 132 4.98 -3.03 -13.16
C ARG A 132 4.91 -4.47 -12.68
N ALA A 133 6.04 -5.18 -12.63
CA ALA A 133 6.08 -6.54 -12.10
C ALA A 133 5.58 -6.60 -10.64
N SER A 134 5.99 -5.64 -9.81
CA SER A 134 5.50 -5.54 -8.42
C SER A 134 4.01 -5.20 -8.36
N HIS A 135 3.54 -4.28 -9.19
CA HIS A 135 2.13 -3.92 -9.31
C HIS A 135 1.27 -5.14 -9.70
N ASP A 136 1.65 -5.84 -10.77
CA ASP A 136 0.91 -6.97 -11.32
C ASP A 136 0.85 -8.12 -10.31
N ALA A 137 1.95 -8.41 -9.61
CA ALA A 137 1.99 -9.40 -8.55
C ALA A 137 0.94 -9.14 -7.46
N GLY A 138 0.69 -7.88 -7.09
CA GLY A 138 -0.30 -7.51 -6.08
C GLY A 138 -1.74 -7.51 -6.59
N MET A 139 -1.95 -7.09 -7.85
CA MET A 139 -3.26 -6.80 -8.42
C MET A 139 -3.88 -7.99 -9.17
N GLU A 140 -3.10 -8.79 -9.89
CA GLU A 140 -3.62 -9.92 -10.68
C GLU A 140 -4.49 -10.90 -9.86
N PRO A 141 -4.12 -11.28 -8.61
CA PRO A 141 -4.91 -12.23 -7.82
C PRO A 141 -6.28 -11.71 -7.37
N VAL A 142 -6.50 -10.39 -7.38
CA VAL A 142 -7.75 -9.74 -6.92
C VAL A 142 -8.59 -9.18 -8.05
N GLY A 143 -8.12 -9.28 -9.29
CA GLY A 143 -8.73 -8.66 -10.47
C GLY A 143 -8.15 -7.28 -10.78
N LEU A 144 -8.19 -6.89 -12.06
CA LEU A 144 -7.69 -5.58 -12.53
C LEU A 144 -8.77 -4.47 -12.51
N ASP A 145 -10.01 -4.85 -12.21
CA ASP A 145 -11.17 -3.97 -12.08
C ASP A 145 -11.29 -3.34 -10.68
N VAL A 146 -10.51 -3.81 -9.71
CA VAL A 146 -10.45 -3.26 -8.35
C VAL A 146 -9.34 -2.20 -8.20
N GLY A 147 -9.43 -1.44 -7.12
CA GLY A 147 -8.44 -0.43 -6.75
C GLY A 147 -7.50 -0.90 -5.63
N THR A 148 -6.95 0.06 -4.91
CA THR A 148 -6.20 -0.16 -3.66
C THR A 148 -7.09 0.01 -2.44
N PRO A 149 -6.80 -0.66 -1.31
CA PRO A 149 -5.62 -1.49 -1.03
C PRO A 149 -5.79 -2.94 -1.51
N THR A 150 -4.68 -3.66 -1.70
CA THR A 150 -4.67 -5.11 -1.92
C THR A 150 -3.80 -5.79 -0.88
N ILE A 151 -4.29 -6.91 -0.35
CA ILE A 151 -3.64 -7.67 0.72
C ILE A 151 -3.63 -9.15 0.34
N HIS A 152 -2.49 -9.79 0.51
CA HIS A 152 -2.37 -11.24 0.43
C HIS A 152 -2.03 -11.79 1.83
N ALA A 153 -2.71 -12.85 2.22
CA ALA A 153 -2.58 -13.44 3.54
C ALA A 153 -2.74 -14.96 3.47
N THR A 154 -2.45 -15.63 4.59
CA THR A 154 -2.81 -17.03 4.78
C THR A 154 -4.22 -17.11 5.37
N GLY A 155 -5.13 -17.79 4.67
CA GLY A 155 -6.50 -18.03 5.10
C GLY A 155 -6.60 -18.97 6.31
N PRO A 156 -7.79 -19.09 6.92
CA PRO A 156 -7.99 -19.93 8.11
C PRO A 156 -7.70 -21.42 7.91
N ASP A 157 -7.75 -21.91 6.67
CA ASP A 157 -7.44 -23.29 6.28
C ASP A 157 -5.96 -23.50 5.87
N GLY A 158 -5.15 -22.44 5.93
CA GLY A 158 -3.74 -22.45 5.52
C GLY A 158 -3.51 -22.15 4.04
N ALA A 159 -4.55 -21.97 3.23
CA ALA A 159 -4.40 -21.61 1.82
C ALA A 159 -4.11 -20.11 1.64
N PRO A 160 -3.34 -19.70 0.61
CA PRO A 160 -3.17 -18.28 0.30
C PRO A 160 -4.51 -17.67 -0.15
N VAL A 161 -4.77 -16.45 0.33
CA VAL A 161 -5.92 -15.64 -0.07
C VAL A 161 -5.46 -14.23 -0.40
N ALA A 162 -5.97 -13.69 -1.50
CA ALA A 162 -5.75 -12.31 -1.90
C ALA A 162 -7.09 -11.58 -1.96
N PHE A 163 -7.15 -10.35 -1.46
CA PHE A 163 -8.38 -9.57 -1.45
C PHE A 163 -8.12 -8.08 -1.62
N PHE A 164 -9.10 -7.41 -2.24
CA PHE A 164 -9.22 -5.95 -2.24
C PHE A 164 -9.85 -5.47 -0.93
N GLY A 165 -9.30 -4.42 -0.34
CA GLY A 165 -9.74 -3.90 0.95
C GLY A 165 -9.09 -4.62 2.15
N PRO A 166 -9.66 -4.47 3.36
CA PRO A 166 -10.81 -3.62 3.67
C PRO A 166 -10.48 -2.14 3.46
N VAL A 167 -11.41 -1.42 2.85
CA VAL A 167 -11.36 0.05 2.73
C VAL A 167 -11.95 0.62 4.02
N VAL A 168 -11.11 1.21 4.87
CA VAL A 168 -11.49 1.73 6.20
C VAL A 168 -11.24 3.23 6.33
N THR A 169 -12.12 3.91 7.06
CA THR A 169 -11.93 5.30 7.48
C THR A 169 -12.81 5.58 8.72
N PRO A 170 -12.24 6.09 9.84
CA PRO A 170 -10.80 6.07 10.17
C PRO A 170 -10.26 4.64 10.32
N ALA A 171 -8.95 4.48 10.41
CA ALA A 171 -8.32 3.19 10.65
C ALA A 171 -8.68 2.65 12.07
N PRO A 172 -9.19 1.41 12.21
CA PRO A 172 -9.46 0.82 13.52
C PRO A 172 -8.18 0.62 14.34
N LYS A 173 -8.29 0.71 15.67
CA LYS A 173 -7.16 0.57 16.61
C LYS A 173 -7.39 -0.54 17.64
N GLY A 174 -6.30 -1.02 18.23
CA GLY A 174 -6.31 -2.03 19.31
C GLY A 174 -7.13 -3.26 18.92
N GLU A 175 -7.91 -3.78 19.86
CA GLU A 175 -8.71 -4.98 19.61
C GLU A 175 -9.80 -4.80 18.53
N ALA A 176 -10.22 -3.57 18.22
CA ALA A 176 -11.11 -3.34 17.08
C ALA A 176 -10.40 -3.63 15.73
N ALA A 177 -9.09 -3.37 15.63
CA ALA A 177 -8.29 -3.73 14.47
C ALA A 177 -8.20 -5.26 14.32
N GLY A 178 -7.91 -5.96 15.41
CA GLY A 178 -7.83 -7.42 15.46
C GLY A 178 -9.15 -8.10 15.09
N ARG A 179 -10.28 -7.62 15.63
CA ARG A 179 -11.60 -8.19 15.26
C ARG A 179 -11.94 -8.01 13.79
N LEU A 180 -11.58 -6.87 13.19
CA LEU A 180 -11.78 -6.67 11.75
C LEU A 180 -10.89 -7.64 10.95
N TRP A 181 -9.64 -7.83 11.37
CA TRP A 181 -8.72 -8.79 10.75
C TRP A 181 -9.27 -10.21 10.75
N ASP A 182 -9.71 -10.69 11.92
CA ASP A 182 -10.28 -12.02 12.06
C ASP A 182 -11.52 -12.19 11.15
N GLY A 183 -12.41 -11.19 11.12
CA GLY A 183 -13.59 -11.21 10.26
C GLY A 183 -13.27 -11.21 8.77
N VAL A 184 -12.30 -10.41 8.33
CA VAL A 184 -11.87 -10.33 6.93
C VAL A 184 -11.26 -11.67 6.49
N LEU A 185 -10.37 -12.26 7.28
CA LEU A 185 -9.78 -13.55 6.94
C LEU A 185 -10.82 -14.68 6.87
N LEU A 186 -11.80 -14.68 7.78
CA LEU A 186 -12.87 -15.67 7.78
C LEU A 186 -13.67 -15.64 6.48
N VAL A 187 -14.11 -14.45 6.06
CA VAL A 187 -14.91 -14.33 4.82
C VAL A 187 -14.05 -14.53 3.57
N ALA A 188 -12.83 -13.97 3.54
CA ALA A 188 -11.94 -14.07 2.39
C ALA A 188 -11.50 -15.52 2.14
N GLY A 189 -11.26 -16.29 3.20
CA GLY A 189 -10.92 -17.72 3.10
C GLY A 189 -12.12 -18.65 2.90
N THR A 190 -13.35 -18.16 2.83
CA THR A 190 -14.54 -18.99 2.63
C THR A 190 -14.73 -19.32 1.14
N PRO A 191 -14.70 -20.60 0.72
CA PRO A 191 -14.90 -20.96 -0.68
C PRO A 191 -16.26 -20.46 -1.20
N GLY A 192 -16.25 -19.76 -2.33
CA GLY A 192 -17.46 -19.23 -2.97
C GLY A 192 -17.92 -17.87 -2.45
N PHE A 193 -17.20 -17.24 -1.52
CA PHE A 193 -17.40 -15.84 -1.15
C PHE A 193 -16.58 -14.93 -2.06
N PHE A 194 -17.18 -13.88 -2.63
CA PHE A 194 -16.51 -12.99 -3.58
C PHE A 194 -16.63 -11.51 -3.23
N GLU A 195 -17.77 -11.04 -2.70
CA GLU A 195 -17.92 -9.62 -2.38
C GLU A 195 -18.88 -9.38 -1.20
N LEU A 196 -18.49 -8.47 -0.32
CA LEU A 196 -19.36 -7.81 0.65
C LEU A 196 -19.07 -6.32 0.61
N LYS A 197 -20.08 -5.52 0.27
CA LYS A 197 -19.92 -4.07 0.13
C LYS A 197 -21.11 -3.32 0.73
N ARG A 198 -20.81 -2.17 1.33
CA ARG A 198 -21.79 -1.10 1.61
C ARG A 198 -21.35 0.19 0.92
N THR A 199 -22.29 1.09 0.65
CA THR A 199 -21.97 2.41 0.10
C THR A 199 -21.01 3.14 1.03
N ARG A 200 -19.89 3.61 0.47
CA ARG A 200 -18.94 4.47 1.18
C ARG A 200 -19.51 5.89 1.21
N ASP A 201 -19.81 6.39 2.40
CA ASP A 201 -20.40 7.70 2.68
C ASP A 201 -19.42 8.69 3.33
N GLN A 202 -18.18 8.25 3.57
CA GLN A 202 -17.13 9.03 4.21
C GLN A 202 -15.85 9.09 3.38
N SER A 203 -15.17 10.24 3.49
CA SER A 203 -13.83 10.48 2.95
C SER A 203 -12.75 9.92 3.89
N PRO A 204 -11.49 9.79 3.45
CA PRO A 204 -10.39 9.43 4.33
C PRO A 204 -10.27 10.40 5.52
N VAL A 205 -10.25 9.86 6.73
CA VAL A 205 -9.98 10.59 7.98
C VAL A 205 -8.65 10.09 8.52
N PHE A 206 -7.66 10.97 8.51
CA PHE A 206 -6.31 10.70 9.00
C PHE A 206 -6.19 11.08 10.46
N ASP A 207 -5.38 10.34 11.20
CA ASP A 207 -5.10 10.49 12.63
C ASP A 207 -3.61 10.51 12.95
#